data_AF-A0A8H6K779-F1
#
_entry.id   AF-A0A8H6K779-F1
#
_cell.length_a   1.000
_cell.length_b   1.000
_cell.length_c   1.000
_cell.angle_alpha   90.00
_cell.angle_beta   90.00
_cell.angle_gamma   90.00
#
_symmetry.space_group_name_H-M   'P 1'
#
loop_
_entity.id
_entity.type
_entity.pdbx_description
1 polymer ?
#
loop_
_entity_poly.entity_id
_entity_poly.type
_entity_poly.pdbx_seq_one_letter_code
_entity_poly.pdbx_strand_id
1 'polypeptide(L)'
;MEAVAQQEKPATMGTETLDFVTVKTTLPTIPLPPYASRPPVVTERLILRPVSLDDLQPLHVLRTQPETMKWSVAGRVDADLEQTRSSLVQNLPPHDADNFNFSICLRSTGQWIGIGGVKKPTGELGWPEIGYMLLKDFWGSGYATEFLRGFVSAWWSLPRSERDLSVDRGTLGGGAGLQDGDVVTEILTAVTAADNHPSQKLLGKCGFEMLKVWKEKDEGSRTDVTLVAHDFLSRKVTEPETIGKPTAGYQRDSKVEVIKLSTAERVRPPSGAGIAVDLRTLSPSAILPGRRVGARILGCAWWAGVGQSLSIFSVPAVLESSGAEPIIALKLWQNLYLRGHATGPKVAIVTFLSLVFSAYDRRSQGAEWEPFVAAATLSLAIVPFTRILMGPTNARLMAGAQGVAALGWQETRDLLTTWRTLNFLRSFFSISAAAVGLWFTAFE
;
A
#
# COMPACT_ATOMS: atom_id res chain seq x y z
N MET A 1 -32.50 -63.99 12.35
CA MET A 1 -31.89 -62.79 12.97
C MET A 1 -30.40 -62.85 12.69
N GLU A 2 -29.93 -62.07 11.72
CA GLU A 2 -28.52 -61.72 11.60
C GLU A 2 -28.47 -60.38 10.86
N ALA A 3 -27.96 -59.38 11.56
CA ALA A 3 -28.06 -57.98 11.20
C ALA A 3 -27.05 -57.64 10.11
N VAL A 4 -27.55 -57.04 9.03
CA VAL A 4 -26.76 -56.44 7.96
C VAL A 4 -26.09 -55.19 8.52
N ALA A 5 -24.77 -55.23 8.65
CA ALA A 5 -23.94 -54.07 8.95
C ALA A 5 -24.05 -53.05 7.81
N GLN A 6 -24.64 -51.90 8.10
CA GLN A 6 -24.62 -50.74 7.22
C GLN A 6 -23.19 -50.22 7.12
N GLN A 7 -22.62 -50.30 5.91
CA GLN A 7 -21.40 -49.58 5.55
C GLN A 7 -21.65 -48.09 5.68
N GLU A 8 -20.94 -47.44 6.61
CA GLU A 8 -20.87 -45.99 6.70
C GLU A 8 -20.29 -45.44 5.39
N LYS A 9 -21.09 -44.57 4.79
CA LYS A 9 -20.78 -43.80 3.59
C LYS A 9 -19.63 -42.84 3.93
N PRO A 10 -18.53 -42.77 3.15
CA PRO A 10 -17.46 -41.83 3.43
C PRO A 10 -17.99 -40.40 3.37
N ALA A 11 -17.70 -39.61 4.40
CA ALA A 11 -18.12 -38.22 4.52
C ALA A 11 -17.68 -37.43 3.28
N THR A 12 -18.67 -36.91 2.56
CA THR A 12 -18.48 -35.97 1.47
C THR A 12 -17.76 -34.73 2.00
N MET A 13 -16.52 -34.50 1.55
CA MET A 13 -15.75 -33.27 1.77
C MET A 13 -16.55 -32.08 1.24
N GLY A 14 -17.22 -31.37 2.13
CA GLY A 14 -17.97 -30.16 1.82
C GLY A 14 -17.01 -29.05 1.40
N THR A 15 -17.29 -28.42 0.26
CA THR A 15 -16.76 -27.11 -0.08
C THR A 15 -17.39 -26.09 0.86
N GLU A 16 -16.82 -25.88 2.03
CA GLU A 16 -17.33 -24.90 3.00
C GLU A 16 -17.12 -23.48 2.45
N THR A 17 -18.22 -22.80 2.16
CA THR A 17 -18.27 -21.36 1.92
C THR A 17 -18.08 -20.61 3.24
N LEU A 18 -17.44 -19.44 3.20
CA LEU A 18 -17.30 -18.58 4.39
C LEU A 18 -18.68 -18.13 4.90
N ASP A 19 -18.89 -18.20 6.20
CA ASP A 19 -20.15 -17.84 6.86
C ASP A 19 -19.83 -16.96 8.08
N PHE A 20 -20.34 -15.73 8.09
CA PHE A 20 -19.95 -14.71 9.07
C PHE A 20 -20.99 -14.53 10.18
N VAL A 21 -20.50 -14.25 11.40
CA VAL A 21 -21.29 -13.88 12.58
C VAL A 21 -20.62 -12.70 13.30
N THR A 22 -21.38 -11.81 13.92
CA THR A 22 -20.81 -10.72 14.72
C THR A 22 -20.57 -11.21 16.14
N VAL A 23 -19.36 -11.01 16.64
CA VAL A 23 -18.94 -11.38 17.99
C VAL A 23 -18.34 -10.18 18.70
N LYS A 24 -18.40 -10.18 20.03
CA LYS A 24 -17.65 -9.24 20.87
C LYS A 24 -16.28 -9.82 21.16
N THR A 25 -15.22 -9.06 20.91
CA THR A 25 -13.83 -9.48 21.19
C THR A 25 -12.99 -8.26 21.56
N THR A 26 -11.74 -8.47 21.95
CA THR A 26 -10.74 -7.40 21.99
C THR A 26 -9.96 -7.33 20.69
N LEU A 27 -9.52 -6.13 20.32
CA LEU A 27 -8.52 -5.87 19.27
C LEU A 27 -7.61 -4.72 19.69
N PRO A 28 -6.43 -4.55 19.06
CA PRO A 28 -5.60 -3.37 19.29
C PRO A 28 -6.39 -2.07 19.11
N THR A 29 -6.21 -1.14 20.05
CA THR A 29 -6.86 0.18 20.01
C THR A 29 -6.33 0.98 18.82
N ILE A 30 -7.26 1.48 17.99
CA ILE A 30 -6.97 2.33 16.83
C ILE A 30 -7.22 3.80 17.21
N PRO A 31 -6.40 4.77 16.75
CA PRO A 31 -5.21 4.57 15.91
C PRO A 31 -4.09 3.85 16.66
N LEU A 32 -3.45 2.91 15.95
CA LEU A 32 -2.19 2.32 16.39
C LEU A 32 -1.16 3.43 16.58
N PRO A 33 -0.14 3.25 17.45
CA PRO A 33 0.93 4.24 17.59
C PRO A 33 1.48 4.61 16.22
N PRO A 34 1.63 5.88 15.83
CA PRO A 34 2.16 6.23 14.51
C PRO A 34 3.61 5.75 14.38
N TYR A 35 4.06 5.48 13.15
CA TYR A 35 5.42 5.00 12.87
C TYR A 35 6.52 5.84 13.53
N ALA A 36 6.37 7.16 13.58
CA ALA A 36 7.34 8.05 14.21
C ALA A 36 7.54 7.79 15.72
N SER A 37 6.55 7.17 16.38
CA SER A 37 6.56 6.85 17.81
C SER A 37 6.71 5.35 18.11
N ARG A 38 6.74 4.48 17.08
CA ARG A 38 6.88 3.03 17.27
C ARG A 38 8.34 2.69 17.60
N PRO A 39 8.62 2.14 18.79
CA PRO A 39 9.95 1.62 19.06
C PRO A 39 10.23 0.44 18.12
N PRO A 40 11.46 0.31 17.59
CA PRO A 40 11.82 -0.85 16.80
C PRO A 40 11.80 -2.11 17.69
N VAL A 41 11.36 -3.23 17.13
CA VAL A 41 11.46 -4.53 17.81
C VAL A 41 12.84 -5.10 17.50
N VAL A 42 13.66 -5.22 18.54
CA VAL A 42 15.03 -5.75 18.40
C VAL A 42 15.05 -7.19 18.88
N THR A 43 15.60 -8.06 18.04
CA THR A 43 15.83 -9.48 18.33
C THR A 43 17.34 -9.75 18.33
N GLU A 44 17.74 -11.02 18.35
CA GLU A 44 19.14 -11.41 18.33
C GLU A 44 19.82 -10.91 17.04
N ARG A 45 19.20 -11.15 15.89
CA ARG A 45 19.76 -10.90 14.55
C ARG A 45 18.95 -9.91 13.73
N LEU A 46 17.72 -9.57 14.12
CA LEU A 46 16.85 -8.65 13.37
C LEU A 46 16.50 -7.37 14.14
N ILE A 47 16.32 -6.30 13.38
CA ILE A 47 15.63 -5.07 13.79
C ILE A 47 14.37 -4.96 12.93
N LEU A 48 13.20 -4.95 13.57
CA LEU A 48 11.93 -4.66 12.93
C LEU A 48 11.64 -3.17 13.14
N ARG A 49 11.76 -2.39 12.07
CA ARG A 49 11.56 -0.93 12.13
C ARG A 49 10.36 -0.50 11.31
N PRO A 50 9.81 0.70 11.54
CA PRO A 50 8.79 1.26 10.68
C PRO A 50 9.18 1.19 9.19
N VAL A 51 8.19 0.91 8.35
CA VAL A 51 8.34 0.94 6.90
C VAL A 51 8.59 2.37 6.45
N SER A 52 9.56 2.58 5.55
CA SER A 52 9.90 3.90 5.02
C SER A 52 9.93 3.89 3.49
N LEU A 53 9.96 5.08 2.88
CA LEU A 53 10.12 5.21 1.43
C LEU A 53 11.47 4.67 0.93
N ASP A 54 12.49 4.65 1.78
CA ASP A 54 13.83 4.13 1.44
C ASP A 54 13.80 2.61 1.21
N ASP A 55 12.74 1.92 1.66
CA ASP A 55 12.54 0.50 1.43
C ASP A 55 12.10 0.17 -0.01
N LEU A 56 11.80 1.19 -0.84
CA LEU A 56 11.28 0.99 -2.20
C LEU A 56 12.18 0.10 -3.06
N GLN A 57 13.48 0.41 -3.11
CA GLN A 57 14.42 -0.34 -3.95
C GLN A 57 14.59 -1.79 -3.48
N PRO A 58 14.90 -2.08 -2.19
CA PRO A 58 15.01 -3.46 -1.74
C PRO A 58 13.67 -4.22 -1.78
N LEU A 59 12.54 -3.54 -1.56
CA LEU A 59 11.21 -4.12 -1.76
C LEU A 59 10.96 -4.49 -3.22
N HIS A 60 11.39 -3.68 -4.18
CA HIS A 60 11.25 -4.01 -5.61
C HIS A 60 12.09 -5.23 -5.99
N VAL A 61 13.29 -5.37 -5.43
CA VAL A 61 14.09 -6.60 -5.59
C VAL A 61 13.32 -7.82 -5.07
N LEU A 62 12.67 -7.72 -3.90
CA LEU A 62 11.83 -8.79 -3.38
C LEU A 62 10.62 -9.06 -4.30
N ARG A 63 9.93 -8.01 -4.74
CA ARG A 63 8.69 -8.09 -5.52
C ARG A 63 8.90 -8.43 -6.99
N THR A 64 10.15 -8.58 -7.42
CA THR A 64 10.55 -9.11 -8.72
C THR A 64 11.06 -10.56 -8.66
N GLN A 65 11.08 -11.19 -7.47
CA GLN A 65 11.39 -12.62 -7.31
C GLN A 65 10.12 -13.47 -7.47
N PRO A 66 9.99 -14.27 -8.54
CA PRO A 66 8.81 -15.11 -8.76
C PRO A 66 8.55 -16.09 -7.61
N GLU A 67 9.60 -16.60 -6.97
CA GLU A 67 9.47 -17.60 -5.90
C GLU A 67 8.85 -17.04 -4.63
N THR A 68 9.06 -15.75 -4.35
CA THR A 68 8.42 -15.03 -3.25
C THR A 68 7.02 -14.58 -3.65
N MET A 69 6.88 -13.99 -4.84
CA MET A 69 5.63 -13.35 -5.27
C MET A 69 4.51 -14.32 -5.65
N LYS A 70 4.82 -15.58 -6.00
CA LYS A 70 3.80 -16.61 -6.23
C LYS A 70 2.90 -16.88 -5.02
N TRP A 71 3.37 -16.55 -3.81
CA TRP A 71 2.60 -16.70 -2.57
C TRP A 71 1.89 -15.41 -2.13
N SER A 72 2.10 -14.31 -2.86
CA SER A 72 1.42 -13.06 -2.57
C SER A 72 0.02 -13.06 -3.18
N VAL A 73 -0.86 -12.18 -2.68
CA VAL A 73 -2.19 -11.92 -3.29
C VAL A 73 -2.11 -11.60 -4.78
N ALA A 74 -1.03 -10.97 -5.24
CA ALA A 74 -0.87 -10.66 -6.66
C ALA A 74 -0.52 -11.88 -7.53
N GLY A 75 0.01 -12.95 -6.92
CA GLY A 75 0.43 -14.20 -7.58
C GLY A 75 1.55 -14.05 -8.63
N ARG A 76 2.05 -12.83 -8.86
CA ARG A 76 3.00 -12.49 -9.92
C ARG A 76 3.94 -11.39 -9.47
N VAL A 77 5.06 -11.27 -10.16
CA VAL A 77 6.02 -10.18 -9.96
C VAL A 77 5.45 -8.83 -10.37
N ASP A 78 5.95 -7.77 -9.75
CA ASP A 78 5.62 -6.41 -10.19
C ASP A 78 6.22 -6.12 -11.56
N ALA A 79 5.48 -5.39 -12.41
CA ALA A 79 5.91 -5.03 -13.76
C ALA A 79 7.03 -3.99 -13.74
N ASP A 80 7.00 -3.06 -12.78
CA ASP A 80 7.96 -1.98 -12.64
C ASP A 80 8.05 -1.47 -11.20
N LEU A 81 8.98 -0.52 -10.98
CA LEU A 81 9.21 0.11 -9.69
C LEU A 81 7.99 0.90 -9.19
N GLU A 82 7.16 1.44 -10.08
CA GLU A 82 5.98 2.21 -9.71
C GLU A 82 4.87 1.31 -9.16
N GLN A 83 4.68 0.10 -9.69
CA GLN A 83 3.78 -0.89 -9.10
C GLN A 83 4.22 -1.28 -7.68
N THR A 84 5.53 -1.46 -7.46
CA THR A 84 6.09 -1.67 -6.12
C THR A 84 5.85 -0.46 -5.22
N ARG A 85 6.03 0.75 -5.75
CA ARG A 85 5.79 2.00 -5.03
C ARG A 85 4.34 2.16 -4.60
N SER A 86 3.38 1.87 -5.49
CA SER A 86 1.95 1.86 -5.16
C SER A 86 1.65 0.90 -4.02
N SER A 87 2.30 -0.26 -3.99
CA SER A 87 2.17 -1.24 -2.89
C SER A 87 2.82 -0.75 -1.59
N LEU A 88 4.00 -0.11 -1.67
CA LEU A 88 4.71 0.43 -0.51
C LEU A 88 3.95 1.56 0.17
N VAL A 89 3.36 2.49 -0.60
CA VAL A 89 2.63 3.64 -0.07
C VAL A 89 1.45 3.22 0.82
N GLN A 90 0.84 2.06 0.58
CA GLN A 90 -0.21 1.49 1.43
C GLN A 90 0.29 1.07 2.83
N ASN A 91 1.60 1.11 3.07
CA ASN A 91 2.22 0.85 4.36
C ASN A 91 2.79 2.12 5.00
N LEU A 92 2.62 3.32 4.42
CA LEU A 92 3.18 4.56 4.93
C LEU A 92 2.09 5.46 5.51
N PRO A 93 2.44 6.42 6.40
CA PRO A 93 1.47 7.38 6.90
C PRO A 93 0.70 8.10 5.78
N PRO A 94 -0.63 8.29 5.92
CA PRO A 94 -1.46 8.05 7.11
C PRO A 94 -1.99 6.62 7.25
N HIS A 95 -1.62 5.70 6.35
CA HIS A 95 -2.08 4.30 6.37
C HIS A 95 -1.45 3.48 7.49
N ASP A 96 -0.61 4.07 8.34
CA ASP A 96 -0.04 3.43 9.53
C ASP A 96 -1.00 3.43 10.73
N ALA A 97 -2.14 4.13 10.65
CA ALA A 97 -3.12 4.21 11.74
C ALA A 97 -3.76 2.85 12.10
N ASP A 98 -3.88 1.93 11.15
CA ASP A 98 -4.45 0.58 11.33
C ASP A 98 -3.58 -0.53 10.74
N ASN A 99 -2.39 -0.17 10.23
CA ASN A 99 -1.37 -1.07 9.69
C ASN A 99 -0.21 -1.24 10.67
N PHE A 100 0.13 -2.47 11.00
CA PHE A 100 1.22 -2.86 11.89
C PHE A 100 2.34 -3.62 11.18
N ASN A 101 2.63 -3.28 9.92
CA ASN A 101 3.78 -3.82 9.19
C ASN A 101 5.10 -3.20 9.64
N PHE A 102 6.16 -3.99 9.51
CA PHE A 102 7.54 -3.60 9.75
C PHE A 102 8.41 -3.98 8.57
N SER A 103 9.43 -3.16 8.34
CA SER A 103 10.60 -3.53 7.56
C SER A 103 11.52 -4.39 8.42
N ILE A 104 11.91 -5.54 7.88
CA ILE A 104 12.72 -6.55 8.54
C ILE A 104 14.17 -6.32 8.08
N CYS A 105 15.02 -5.88 9.00
CA CYS A 105 16.42 -5.58 8.72
C CYS A 105 17.35 -6.47 9.54
N LEU A 106 18.51 -6.83 8.99
CA LEU A 106 19.60 -7.43 9.75
C LEU A 106 20.15 -6.41 10.75
N ARG A 107 20.31 -6.84 12.01
CA ARG A 107 20.84 -6.00 13.08
C ARG A 107 22.30 -5.64 12.89
N SER A 108 23.10 -6.56 12.35
CA SER A 108 24.55 -6.38 12.17
C SER A 108 24.90 -5.36 11.10
N THR A 109 24.12 -5.27 10.03
CA THR A 109 24.45 -4.45 8.84
C THR A 109 23.42 -3.38 8.52
N GLY A 110 22.22 -3.44 9.12
CA GLY A 110 21.08 -2.61 8.73
C GLY A 110 20.45 -3.02 7.40
N GLN A 111 20.94 -4.10 6.75
CA GLN A 111 20.43 -4.55 5.45
C GLN A 111 18.96 -4.93 5.56
N TRP A 112 18.13 -4.37 4.68
CA TRP A 112 16.74 -4.76 4.53
C TRP A 112 16.63 -6.15 3.90
N ILE A 113 15.84 -7.04 4.50
CA ILE A 113 15.67 -8.43 4.04
C ILE A 113 14.22 -8.84 3.83
N GLY A 114 13.25 -8.00 4.21
CA GLY A 114 11.85 -8.30 4.00
C GLY A 114 10.89 -7.33 4.66
N ILE A 115 9.61 -7.66 4.57
CA ILE A 115 8.50 -6.90 5.16
C ILE A 115 7.48 -7.88 5.73
N GLY A 116 6.85 -7.52 6.85
CA GLY A 116 5.76 -8.33 7.40
C GLY A 116 5.08 -7.71 8.60
N GLY A 117 3.94 -8.29 8.96
CA GLY A 117 3.08 -7.87 10.05
C GLY A 117 1.61 -7.96 9.66
N VAL A 118 0.78 -7.15 10.31
CA VAL A 118 -0.67 -7.08 10.06
C VAL A 118 -0.96 -5.84 9.23
N LYS A 119 -1.39 -6.02 7.97
CA LYS A 119 -1.64 -4.89 7.07
C LYS A 119 -2.94 -4.13 7.40
N LYS A 120 -3.95 -4.84 7.89
CA LYS A 120 -5.27 -4.33 8.28
C LYS A 120 -5.80 -5.11 9.48
N PRO A 121 -6.65 -4.51 10.32
CA PRO A 121 -7.22 -5.17 11.50
C PRO A 121 -8.24 -6.28 11.17
N THR A 122 -8.71 -6.35 9.92
CA THR A 122 -9.70 -7.32 9.44
C THR A 122 -9.15 -8.01 8.19
N GLY A 123 -8.79 -9.28 8.33
CA GLY A 123 -8.37 -10.19 7.25
C GLY A 123 -9.52 -10.99 6.66
N GLU A 124 -9.21 -12.03 5.90
CA GLU A 124 -10.19 -12.82 5.13
C GLU A 124 -11.24 -13.52 6.00
N LEU A 125 -10.86 -13.92 7.20
CA LEU A 125 -11.75 -14.60 8.17
C LEU A 125 -12.34 -13.64 9.20
N GLY A 126 -12.22 -12.32 8.99
CA GLY A 126 -12.65 -11.27 9.92
C GLY A 126 -11.61 -10.93 11.01
N TRP A 127 -10.70 -11.86 11.31
CA TRP A 127 -9.62 -11.67 12.28
C TRP A 127 -8.43 -10.89 11.71
N PRO A 128 -7.60 -10.25 12.56
CA PRO A 128 -6.30 -9.74 12.14
C PRO A 128 -5.46 -10.85 11.51
N GLU A 129 -4.81 -10.55 10.39
CA GLU A 129 -4.03 -11.52 9.62
C GLU A 129 -2.58 -11.07 9.47
N ILE A 130 -1.64 -11.90 9.91
CA ILE A 130 -0.22 -11.68 9.69
C ILE A 130 0.24 -12.26 8.35
N GLY A 131 0.89 -11.41 7.56
CA GLY A 131 1.63 -11.79 6.36
C GLY A 131 3.10 -11.39 6.45
N TYR A 132 3.98 -12.10 5.75
CA TYR A 132 5.39 -11.73 5.65
C TYR A 132 6.01 -12.22 4.34
N MET A 133 7.02 -11.48 3.88
CA MET A 133 7.84 -11.85 2.74
C MET A 133 9.30 -11.52 3.05
N LEU A 134 10.20 -12.46 2.74
CA LEU A 134 11.64 -12.25 2.81
C LEU A 134 12.26 -12.41 1.43
N LEU A 135 13.37 -11.72 1.18
CA LEU A 135 14.26 -11.99 0.05
C LEU A 135 14.68 -13.47 0.08
N LYS A 136 14.65 -14.11 -1.10
CA LYS A 136 14.93 -15.55 -1.27
C LYS A 136 16.28 -15.97 -0.66
N ASP A 137 17.31 -15.15 -0.78
CA ASP A 137 18.67 -15.42 -0.27
C ASP A 137 18.72 -15.62 1.25
N PHE A 138 17.69 -15.15 1.97
CA PHE A 138 17.59 -15.24 3.43
C PHE A 138 16.66 -16.37 3.90
N TRP A 139 16.11 -17.16 2.98
CA TRP A 139 15.28 -18.31 3.30
C TRP A 139 16.14 -19.44 3.89
N GLY A 140 15.54 -20.28 4.74
CA GLY A 140 16.26 -21.39 5.40
C GLY A 140 17.15 -20.99 6.59
N SER A 141 17.45 -19.70 6.76
CA SER A 141 18.33 -19.19 7.84
C SER A 141 17.61 -18.91 9.19
N GLY A 142 16.31 -19.20 9.26
CA GLY A 142 15.49 -19.01 10.46
C GLY A 142 15.02 -17.58 10.73
N TYR A 143 15.30 -16.62 9.83
CA TYR A 143 14.91 -15.22 10.01
C TYR A 143 13.39 -15.01 10.07
N ALA A 144 12.60 -15.74 9.26
CA ALA A 144 11.15 -15.64 9.33
C ALA A 144 10.58 -16.17 10.67
N THR A 145 11.20 -17.20 11.26
CA THR A 145 10.83 -17.70 12.60
C THR A 145 11.13 -16.66 13.68
N GLU A 146 12.30 -16.03 13.61
CA GLU A 146 12.71 -14.97 14.53
C GLU A 146 11.83 -13.72 14.40
N PHE A 147 11.54 -13.30 13.17
CA PHE A 147 10.58 -12.24 12.87
C PHE A 147 9.22 -12.53 13.51
N LEU A 148 8.65 -13.72 13.26
CA LEU A 148 7.31 -14.04 13.72
C LEU A 148 7.22 -14.04 15.26
N ARG A 149 8.24 -14.56 15.96
CA ARG A 149 8.31 -14.51 17.43
C ARG A 149 8.40 -13.09 17.97
N GLY A 150 9.26 -12.26 17.39
CA GLY A 150 9.39 -10.86 17.76
C GLY A 150 8.12 -10.06 17.49
N PHE A 151 7.51 -10.29 16.33
CA PHE A 151 6.25 -9.66 15.92
C PHE A 151 5.10 -10.03 16.86
N VAL A 152 4.89 -11.33 17.12
CA VAL A 152 3.81 -11.80 17.99
C VAL A 152 3.91 -11.15 19.37
N SER A 153 5.12 -11.09 19.95
CA SER A 153 5.33 -10.38 21.22
C SER A 153 4.94 -8.91 21.14
N ALA A 154 5.31 -8.21 20.06
CA ALA A 154 4.97 -6.81 19.86
C ALA A 154 3.47 -6.60 19.65
N TRP A 155 2.82 -7.44 18.84
CA TRP A 155 1.38 -7.41 18.62
C TRP A 155 0.64 -7.56 19.94
N TRP A 156 0.99 -8.56 20.74
CA TRP A 156 0.39 -8.82 22.05
C TRP A 156 0.74 -7.80 23.14
N SER A 157 1.63 -6.83 22.88
CA SER A 157 1.91 -5.71 23.79
C SER A 157 1.05 -4.47 23.57
N LEU A 158 0.31 -4.38 22.47
CA LEU A 158 -0.52 -3.21 22.15
C LEU A 158 -1.68 -3.02 23.15
N PRO A 159 -2.17 -1.80 23.37
CA PRO A 159 -3.39 -1.61 24.15
C PRO A 159 -4.59 -2.24 23.41
N ARG A 160 -5.52 -2.86 24.14
CA ARG A 160 -6.74 -3.47 23.59
C ARG A 160 -7.96 -2.63 23.90
N SER A 161 -8.94 -2.68 22.99
CA SER A 161 -10.29 -2.16 23.19
C SER A 161 -11.30 -3.22 22.77
N GLU A 162 -12.45 -3.27 23.43
CA GLU A 162 -13.57 -4.11 23.02
C GLU A 162 -14.13 -3.64 21.67
N ARG A 163 -14.47 -4.60 20.81
CA ARG A 163 -15.06 -4.36 19.49
C ARG A 163 -16.02 -5.47 19.11
N ASP A 164 -17.06 -5.08 18.40
CA ASP A 164 -17.89 -6.00 17.63
C ASP A 164 -17.14 -6.30 16.32
N LEU A 165 -16.95 -7.58 16.00
CA LEU A 165 -16.19 -8.05 14.84
C LEU A 165 -17.00 -9.09 14.09
N SER A 166 -17.11 -8.95 12.76
CA SER A 166 -17.73 -9.96 11.91
C SER A 166 -16.66 -10.98 11.51
N VAL A 167 -16.81 -12.22 11.97
CA VAL A 167 -15.81 -13.30 11.80
C VAL A 167 -16.43 -14.56 11.23
N ASP A 168 -15.63 -15.36 10.53
CA ASP A 168 -16.11 -16.65 9.99
C ASP A 168 -16.43 -17.61 11.15
N ARG A 169 -17.64 -18.20 11.15
CA ARG A 169 -18.11 -19.13 12.19
C ARG A 169 -17.19 -20.33 12.35
N GLY A 170 -16.55 -20.78 11.28
CA GLY A 170 -15.60 -21.90 11.30
C GLY A 170 -14.31 -21.61 12.08
N THR A 171 -14.09 -20.35 12.49
CA THR A 171 -12.95 -19.96 13.34
C THR A 171 -13.26 -19.98 14.84
N LEU A 172 -14.54 -20.09 15.20
CA LEU A 172 -14.98 -20.06 16.58
C LEU A 172 -14.94 -21.48 17.14
N GLY A 173 -13.89 -21.81 17.88
CA GLY A 173 -13.71 -23.14 18.47
C GLY A 173 -14.79 -23.46 19.50
N GLY A 174 -15.84 -24.14 19.06
CA GLY A 174 -17.00 -24.55 19.86
C GLY A 174 -18.22 -24.72 18.96
N GLY A 175 -18.63 -25.97 18.72
CA GLY A 175 -19.63 -26.31 17.70
C GLY A 175 -20.95 -25.54 17.81
N ALA A 176 -21.52 -25.19 16.65
CA ALA A 176 -22.93 -24.88 16.33
C ALA A 176 -23.78 -23.99 17.27
N GLY A 177 -23.25 -23.40 18.35
CA GLY A 177 -24.05 -22.77 19.41
C GLY A 177 -23.83 -21.26 19.60
N LEU A 178 -22.86 -20.65 18.93
CA LEU A 178 -22.53 -19.23 19.11
C LEU A 178 -23.52 -18.33 18.36
N GLN A 179 -24.03 -17.32 19.07
CA GLN A 179 -25.01 -16.35 18.60
C GLN A 179 -24.36 -14.97 18.37
N ASP A 180 -25.11 -14.11 17.69
CA ASP A 180 -24.67 -12.74 17.42
C ASP A 180 -24.48 -11.97 18.74
N GLY A 181 -23.30 -11.37 18.91
CA GLY A 181 -22.92 -10.63 20.12
C GLY A 181 -22.24 -11.47 21.21
N ASP A 182 -22.00 -12.76 20.99
CA ASP A 182 -21.24 -13.59 21.94
C ASP A 182 -19.82 -13.06 22.12
N VAL A 183 -19.30 -13.15 23.34
CA VAL A 183 -17.94 -12.74 23.67
C VAL A 183 -16.98 -13.88 23.36
N VAL A 184 -16.01 -13.64 22.48
CA VAL A 184 -15.00 -14.61 22.08
C VAL A 184 -13.60 -14.07 22.32
N THR A 185 -12.61 -14.97 22.42
CA THR A 185 -11.22 -14.56 22.61
C THR A 185 -10.59 -14.14 21.28
N GLU A 186 -9.83 -13.04 21.31
CA GLU A 186 -9.04 -12.56 20.17
C GLU A 186 -8.05 -13.64 19.70
N ILE A 187 -8.01 -13.86 18.38
CA ILE A 187 -6.95 -14.63 17.74
C ILE A 187 -6.24 -13.79 16.67
N LEU A 188 -4.95 -14.08 16.47
CA LEU A 188 -4.20 -13.62 15.30
C LEU A 188 -4.16 -14.75 14.28
N THR A 189 -4.51 -14.47 13.03
CA THR A 189 -4.55 -15.50 11.98
C THR A 189 -3.39 -15.37 11.00
N ALA A 190 -3.08 -16.46 10.31
CA ALA A 190 -2.18 -16.48 9.16
C ALA A 190 -2.78 -17.39 8.08
N VAL A 191 -2.96 -16.88 6.87
CA VAL A 191 -3.54 -17.64 5.75
C VAL A 191 -2.44 -18.00 4.76
N THR A 192 -2.46 -19.25 4.29
CA THR A 192 -1.48 -19.76 3.32
C THR A 192 -2.18 -20.61 2.27
N ALA A 193 -1.65 -20.64 1.05
CA ALA A 193 -2.01 -21.68 0.08
C ALA A 193 -1.66 -23.08 0.65
N ALA A 194 -2.48 -24.08 0.35
CA ALA A 194 -2.34 -25.43 0.90
C ALA A 194 -1.00 -26.10 0.55
N ASP A 195 -0.39 -25.74 -0.57
CA ASP A 195 0.91 -26.22 -1.04
C ASP A 195 2.10 -25.40 -0.50
N ASN A 196 1.87 -24.34 0.27
CA ASN A 196 2.90 -23.58 0.96
C ASN A 196 3.34 -24.24 2.29
N HIS A 197 3.73 -25.51 2.21
CA HIS A 197 4.19 -26.29 3.37
C HIS A 197 5.34 -25.65 4.16
N PRO A 198 6.32 -24.95 3.55
CA PRO A 198 7.37 -24.28 4.31
C PRO A 198 6.83 -23.23 5.28
N SER A 199 5.85 -22.42 4.85
CA SER A 199 5.23 -21.42 5.70
C SER A 199 4.39 -22.07 6.80
N GLN A 200 3.58 -23.08 6.49
CA GLN A 200 2.78 -23.83 7.47
C GLN A 200 3.66 -24.47 8.56
N LYS A 201 4.77 -25.11 8.17
CA LYS A 201 5.74 -25.67 9.13
C LYS A 201 6.38 -24.60 10.01
N LEU A 202 6.63 -23.40 9.45
CA LEU A 202 7.17 -22.27 10.20
C LEU A 202 6.15 -21.73 11.22
N LEU A 203 4.90 -21.55 10.79
CA LEU A 203 3.78 -21.14 11.65
C LEU A 203 3.66 -22.09 12.86
N GLY A 204 3.65 -23.41 12.62
CA GLY A 204 3.65 -24.41 13.69
C GLY A 204 4.80 -24.28 14.69
N LYS A 205 6.03 -24.00 14.22
CA LYS A 205 7.20 -23.77 15.10
C LYS A 205 7.10 -22.50 15.94
N CYS A 206 6.21 -21.59 15.57
CA CYS A 206 5.93 -20.34 16.28
C CYS A 206 4.66 -20.40 17.11
N GLY A 207 4.04 -21.58 17.25
CA GLY A 207 2.86 -21.79 18.09
C GLY A 207 1.53 -21.46 17.42
N PHE A 208 1.52 -21.30 16.09
CA PHE A 208 0.27 -21.23 15.34
C PHE A 208 -0.27 -22.64 15.09
N GLU A 209 -1.57 -22.83 15.23
CA GLU A 209 -2.23 -24.12 15.04
C GLU A 209 -3.18 -24.05 13.84
N MET A 210 -3.34 -25.17 13.11
CA MET A 210 -4.23 -25.19 11.95
C MET A 210 -5.67 -25.01 12.40
N LEU A 211 -6.36 -24.02 11.82
CA LEU A 211 -7.70 -23.61 12.21
C LEU A 211 -8.76 -24.10 11.21
N LYS A 212 -8.59 -23.78 9.93
CA LYS A 212 -9.60 -24.05 8.89
C LYS A 212 -8.96 -24.20 7.51
N VAL A 213 -9.61 -24.97 6.64
CA VAL A 213 -9.29 -25.09 5.22
C VAL A 213 -10.53 -24.74 4.39
N TRP A 214 -10.39 -23.90 3.36
CA TRP A 214 -11.48 -23.58 2.43
C TRP A 214 -10.95 -23.41 1.01
N LYS A 215 -11.87 -23.25 0.05
CA LYS A 215 -11.53 -22.99 -1.34
C LYS A 215 -12.00 -21.60 -1.74
N GLU A 216 -11.15 -20.89 -2.44
CA GLU A 216 -11.46 -19.60 -3.04
C GLU A 216 -11.26 -19.68 -4.55
N LYS A 217 -12.13 -19.00 -5.31
CA LYS A 217 -11.95 -18.85 -6.75
C LYS A 217 -10.90 -17.78 -6.98
N ASP A 218 -9.79 -18.15 -7.59
CA ASP A 218 -8.79 -17.19 -8.04
C ASP A 218 -9.40 -16.31 -9.14
N GLU A 219 -9.56 -15.01 -8.90
CA GLU A 219 -10.12 -14.07 -9.87
C GLU A 219 -9.30 -14.00 -11.18
N GLY A 220 -8.07 -14.54 -11.20
CA GLY A 220 -7.20 -14.63 -12.38
C GLY A 220 -7.14 -16.01 -13.05
N SER A 221 -7.67 -17.08 -12.45
CA SER A 221 -7.61 -18.43 -13.03
C SER A 221 -8.92 -19.20 -12.89
N ARG A 222 -9.15 -20.18 -13.77
CA ARG A 222 -10.33 -21.07 -13.68
C ARG A 222 -10.21 -22.14 -12.58
N THR A 223 -9.21 -22.04 -11.71
CA THR A 223 -8.88 -23.06 -10.72
C THR A 223 -9.09 -22.54 -9.31
N ASP A 224 -9.81 -23.31 -8.50
CA ASP A 224 -9.97 -23.01 -7.08
C ASP A 224 -8.62 -23.16 -6.37
N VAL A 225 -8.24 -22.18 -5.55
CA VAL A 225 -7.09 -22.25 -4.65
C VAL A 225 -7.58 -22.74 -3.29
N THR A 226 -6.91 -23.74 -2.74
CA THR A 226 -7.20 -24.20 -1.37
C THR A 226 -6.34 -23.41 -0.40
N LEU A 227 -7.00 -22.74 0.55
CA LEU A 227 -6.37 -21.93 1.59
C LEU A 227 -6.42 -22.64 2.94
N VAL A 228 -5.39 -22.44 3.74
CA VAL A 228 -5.23 -23.00 5.09
C VAL A 228 -4.94 -21.85 6.05
N ALA A 229 -5.88 -21.60 6.96
CA ALA A 229 -5.69 -20.66 8.06
C ALA A 229 -5.08 -21.35 9.26
N HIS A 230 -4.20 -20.63 9.93
CA HIS A 230 -3.71 -20.98 11.26
C HIS A 230 -4.03 -19.87 12.25
N ASP A 231 -4.34 -20.22 13.49
CA ASP A 231 -4.58 -19.27 14.57
C ASP A 231 -3.40 -19.21 15.54
N PHE A 232 -3.23 -18.07 16.19
CA PHE A 232 -2.38 -17.90 17.34
C PHE A 232 -3.19 -17.24 18.45
N LEU A 233 -3.25 -17.92 19.59
CA LEU A 233 -3.83 -17.43 20.83
C LEU A 233 -2.71 -17.12 21.82
N SER A 234 -2.67 -15.91 22.36
CA SER A 234 -1.69 -15.56 23.40
C SER A 234 -2.00 -16.34 24.68
N ARG A 235 -1.32 -17.46 24.90
CA ARG A 235 -1.36 -18.15 26.19
C ARG A 235 -0.53 -17.36 27.21
N LYS A 236 -1.16 -16.35 27.83
CA LYS A 236 -0.86 -15.81 29.17
C LYS A 236 -1.95 -14.81 29.58
N VAL A 237 -3.06 -15.32 30.11
CA VAL A 237 -3.93 -14.55 31.01
C VAL A 237 -3.43 -14.81 32.42
N THR A 238 -2.77 -13.81 33.00
CA THR A 238 -2.76 -13.64 34.45
C THR A 238 -3.55 -12.36 34.67
N GLU A 239 -4.75 -12.52 35.22
CA GLU A 239 -5.74 -11.47 35.47
C GLU A 239 -5.18 -10.31 36.31
N PRO A 240 -5.85 -9.15 36.24
CA PRO A 240 -6.66 -8.78 37.39
C PRO A 240 -8.13 -8.51 37.04
N GLU A 241 -9.00 -8.99 37.93
CA GLU A 241 -10.46 -8.84 38.01
C GLU A 241 -10.93 -7.41 37.63
N THR A 242 -11.91 -7.18 36.77
CA THR A 242 -13.34 -7.47 36.97
C THR A 242 -14.09 -7.17 35.66
N ILE A 243 -14.48 -8.19 34.90
CA ILE A 243 -15.66 -8.18 34.01
C ILE A 243 -16.30 -9.56 34.14
N GLY A 244 -17.64 -9.60 34.15
CA GLY A 244 -18.46 -10.75 34.56
C GLY A 244 -18.03 -12.11 34.04
N LYS A 245 -18.27 -13.13 34.87
CA LYS A 245 -17.91 -14.54 34.68
C LYS A 245 -17.98 -15.01 33.22
N PRO A 246 -16.90 -15.62 32.68
CA PRO A 246 -16.95 -16.26 31.36
C PRO A 246 -17.83 -17.50 31.43
N THR A 247 -18.91 -17.53 30.66
CA THR A 247 -19.65 -18.75 30.34
C THR A 247 -19.05 -19.40 29.08
N ALA A 248 -18.78 -20.70 29.19
CA ALA A 248 -18.23 -21.62 28.18
C ALA A 248 -16.77 -21.35 27.74
N GLY A 249 -15.85 -22.04 28.41
CA GLY A 249 -14.44 -22.10 28.04
C GLY A 249 -14.21 -22.84 26.72
N TYR A 250 -13.32 -22.30 25.91
CA TYR A 250 -12.72 -22.95 24.74
C TYR A 250 -12.04 -24.27 25.18
N GLN A 251 -12.64 -25.41 24.82
CA GLN A 251 -11.99 -26.72 24.90
C GLN A 251 -11.78 -27.26 23.48
N ARG A 252 -10.51 -27.54 23.14
CA ARG A 252 -10.11 -28.12 21.84
C ARG A 252 -10.37 -29.62 21.81
N ASP A 253 -11.08 -30.08 20.79
CA ASP A 253 -11.13 -31.48 20.42
C ASP A 253 -9.97 -31.79 19.45
N SER A 254 -9.10 -32.73 19.81
CA SER A 254 -7.82 -32.96 19.14
C SER A 254 -7.83 -34.26 18.33
N LYS A 255 -8.49 -34.24 17.17
CA LYS A 255 -8.32 -35.27 16.12
C LYS A 255 -8.53 -34.68 14.73
N VAL A 256 -7.45 -34.50 13.97
CA VAL A 256 -7.52 -34.42 12.50
C VAL A 256 -6.41 -35.30 11.93
N GLU A 257 -6.81 -36.37 11.24
CA GLU A 257 -5.91 -37.29 10.52
C GLU A 257 -5.39 -36.65 9.23
N VAL A 258 -4.08 -36.76 9.01
CA VAL A 258 -3.41 -36.29 7.79
C VAL A 258 -3.45 -37.38 6.73
N ILE A 259 -4.22 -37.18 5.65
CA ILE A 259 -4.28 -38.11 4.51
C ILE A 259 -3.36 -37.62 3.38
N LYS A 260 -2.38 -38.44 3.02
CA LYS A 260 -1.53 -38.27 1.83
C LYS A 260 -2.32 -38.61 0.57
N LEU A 261 -2.27 -37.78 -0.47
CA LEU A 261 -2.81 -38.13 -1.80
C LEU A 261 -1.72 -38.16 -2.89
N SER A 262 -1.83 -39.24 -3.65
CA SER A 262 -0.98 -39.78 -4.71
C SER A 262 -1.37 -39.23 -6.10
N THR A 263 -0.42 -39.36 -7.02
CA THR A 263 -0.33 -38.81 -8.38
C THR A 263 -1.30 -39.40 -9.43
N ALA A 264 -1.51 -38.63 -10.51
CA ALA A 264 -2.06 -38.93 -11.86
C ALA A 264 -3.61 -38.87 -11.98
N GLU A 265 -4.25 -38.37 -13.04
CA GLU A 265 -3.97 -38.43 -14.49
C GLU A 265 -4.44 -37.18 -15.28
N ARG A 266 -3.88 -37.02 -16.49
CA ARG A 266 -4.24 -36.02 -17.51
C ARG A 266 -5.52 -36.43 -18.26
N VAL A 267 -6.44 -35.49 -18.47
CA VAL A 267 -7.55 -35.61 -19.45
C VAL A 267 -7.49 -34.46 -20.45
N ARG A 268 -7.60 -34.76 -21.76
CA ARG A 268 -7.62 -33.81 -22.89
C ARG A 268 -9.01 -33.14 -23.01
N PRO A 269 -9.12 -31.93 -23.62
CA PRO A 269 -10.37 -31.18 -23.65
C PRO A 269 -11.26 -31.58 -24.84
N PRO A 270 -12.60 -31.38 -24.76
CA PRO A 270 -13.45 -31.32 -25.93
C PRO A 270 -13.55 -29.89 -26.49
N SER A 271 -13.76 -29.85 -27.79
CA SER A 271 -13.89 -28.72 -28.70
C SER A 271 -15.19 -27.93 -28.55
N GLY A 272 -15.06 -26.60 -28.65
CA GLY A 272 -15.96 -25.72 -29.44
C GLY A 272 -17.36 -25.39 -28.90
N ALA A 273 -17.54 -24.14 -28.46
CA ALA A 273 -18.66 -23.26 -28.84
C ALA A 273 -18.34 -21.84 -28.36
N GLY A 274 -18.10 -20.93 -29.30
CA GLY A 274 -17.82 -19.51 -29.02
C GLY A 274 -19.09 -18.66 -28.99
N ILE A 275 -19.07 -17.60 -28.19
CA ILE A 275 -19.92 -16.42 -28.36
C ILE A 275 -18.98 -15.22 -28.40
N ALA A 276 -18.87 -14.59 -29.57
CA ALA A 276 -18.17 -13.32 -29.78
C ALA A 276 -19.17 -12.17 -29.54
N VAL A 277 -18.76 -11.14 -28.79
CA VAL A 277 -19.51 -9.90 -28.64
C VAL A 277 -18.92 -8.87 -29.61
N ASP A 278 -19.77 -8.34 -30.49
CA ASP A 278 -19.46 -7.38 -31.55
C ASP A 278 -19.34 -5.94 -30.98
N LEU A 279 -18.19 -5.30 -31.19
CA LEU A 279 -17.85 -3.95 -30.70
C LEU A 279 -18.33 -2.82 -31.64
N ARG A 280 -19.24 -3.08 -32.59
CA ARG A 280 -19.68 -2.09 -33.59
C ARG A 280 -20.86 -1.20 -33.20
N THR A 281 -21.37 -1.25 -31.97
CA THR A 281 -22.60 -0.52 -31.57
C THR A 281 -22.38 0.80 -30.81
N LEU A 282 -21.15 1.29 -30.66
CA LEU A 282 -20.92 2.65 -30.12
C LEU A 282 -20.93 3.69 -31.25
N SER A 283 -22.06 4.38 -31.44
CA SER A 283 -22.18 5.45 -32.45
C SER A 283 -21.40 6.73 -32.04
N PRO A 284 -20.71 7.44 -32.96
CA PRO A 284 -19.82 8.57 -32.61
C PRO A 284 -20.46 9.95 -32.38
N SER A 285 -21.78 10.12 -32.31
CA SER A 285 -22.41 11.46 -32.47
C SER A 285 -22.91 12.16 -31.20
N ALA A 286 -22.32 11.94 -30.02
CA ALA A 286 -22.76 12.58 -28.77
C ALA A 286 -21.64 13.35 -28.02
N ILE A 287 -20.78 14.08 -28.73
CA ILE A 287 -19.71 14.89 -28.10
C ILE A 287 -19.77 16.33 -28.60
N LEU A 288 -20.42 17.22 -27.83
CA LEU A 288 -20.43 18.67 -28.06
C LEU A 288 -19.06 19.30 -27.69
N PRO A 289 -18.39 20.05 -28.59
CA PRO A 289 -16.99 20.49 -28.43
C PRO A 289 -16.75 21.72 -27.52
N GLY A 290 -17.75 22.57 -27.26
CA GLY A 290 -17.50 23.87 -26.59
C GLY A 290 -17.27 23.86 -25.07
N ARG A 291 -17.65 22.80 -24.34
CA ARG A 291 -17.69 22.81 -22.86
C ARG A 291 -16.41 22.37 -22.15
N ARG A 292 -15.36 21.96 -22.87
CA ARG A 292 -14.14 21.38 -22.28
C ARG A 292 -12.90 22.28 -22.30
N VAL A 293 -12.93 23.44 -22.95
CA VAL A 293 -11.75 24.33 -23.03
C VAL A 293 -11.51 25.06 -21.70
N GLY A 294 -12.56 25.57 -21.05
CA GLY A 294 -12.46 26.25 -19.75
C GLY A 294 -11.92 25.37 -18.62
N ALA A 295 -12.27 24.07 -18.61
CA ALA A 295 -11.77 23.11 -17.62
C ALA A 295 -10.26 22.83 -17.75
N ARG A 296 -9.69 22.99 -18.95
CA ARG A 296 -8.28 22.70 -19.23
C ARG A 296 -7.36 23.88 -18.88
N ILE A 297 -7.83 25.11 -19.05
CA ILE A 297 -7.07 26.32 -18.73
C ILE A 297 -7.00 26.56 -17.20
N LEU A 298 -8.02 26.12 -16.46
CA LEU A 298 -8.06 26.18 -15.00
C LEU A 298 -6.86 25.47 -14.33
N GLY A 299 -6.35 24.40 -14.95
CA GLY A 299 -5.18 23.67 -14.47
C GLY A 299 -3.88 24.50 -14.46
N CYS A 300 -3.75 25.45 -15.40
CA CYS A 300 -2.56 26.32 -15.49
C CYS A 300 -2.56 27.37 -14.39
N ALA A 301 -3.72 27.99 -14.16
CA ALA A 301 -3.92 28.95 -13.09
C ALA A 301 -3.74 28.30 -11.71
N TRP A 302 -4.26 27.07 -11.54
CA TRP A 302 -4.05 26.29 -10.32
C TRP A 302 -2.56 25.99 -10.09
N TRP A 303 -1.83 25.51 -11.11
CA TRP A 303 -0.40 25.20 -10.98
C TRP A 303 0.45 26.44 -10.69
N ALA A 304 0.14 27.57 -11.31
CA ALA A 304 0.78 28.84 -11.01
C ALA A 304 0.56 29.27 -9.54
N GLY A 305 -0.66 29.09 -9.03
CA GLY A 305 -1.00 29.37 -7.63
C GLY A 305 -0.25 28.47 -6.64
N VAL A 306 -0.14 27.17 -6.94
CA VAL A 306 0.67 26.23 -6.15
C VAL A 306 2.15 26.61 -6.17
N GLY A 307 2.68 27.01 -7.34
CA GLY A 307 4.06 27.49 -7.46
C GLY A 307 4.33 28.72 -6.58
N GLN A 308 3.43 29.70 -6.59
CA GLN A 308 3.56 30.91 -5.77
C GLN A 308 3.40 30.65 -4.27
N SER A 309 2.47 29.77 -3.87
CA SER A 309 2.24 29.49 -2.45
C SER A 309 3.47 28.90 -1.77
N LEU A 310 4.26 28.08 -2.49
CA LEU A 310 5.54 27.58 -2.00
C LEU A 310 6.53 28.71 -1.70
N SER A 311 6.59 29.73 -2.57
CA SER A 311 7.49 30.87 -2.41
C SER A 311 7.03 31.86 -1.33
N ILE A 312 5.72 32.10 -1.23
CA ILE A 312 5.13 33.11 -0.33
C ILE A 312 4.97 32.57 1.08
N PHE A 313 4.53 31.33 1.24
CA PHE A 313 4.15 30.77 2.55
C PHE A 313 5.09 29.66 3.00
N SER A 314 5.34 28.67 2.13
CA SER A 314 6.04 27.45 2.58
C SER A 314 7.51 27.69 2.88
N VAL A 315 8.27 28.38 2.03
CA VAL A 315 9.70 28.63 2.30
C VAL A 315 9.91 29.49 3.55
N PRO A 316 9.16 30.60 3.77
CA PRO A 316 9.23 31.32 5.04
C PRO A 316 8.92 30.45 6.26
N ALA A 317 7.85 29.64 6.19
CA ALA A 317 7.52 28.72 7.29
C ALA A 317 8.61 27.68 7.55
N VAL A 318 9.28 27.18 6.50
CA VAL A 318 10.44 26.28 6.64
C VAL A 318 11.61 26.99 7.35
N LEU A 319 11.90 28.24 6.99
CA LEU A 319 12.96 29.01 7.62
C LEU A 319 12.65 29.27 9.10
N GLU A 320 11.41 29.62 9.43
CA GLU A 320 10.99 29.89 10.82
C GLU A 320 10.93 28.62 11.69
N SER A 321 10.33 27.55 11.19
CA SER A 321 10.14 26.30 11.95
C SER A 321 11.41 25.48 12.15
N SER A 322 12.45 25.72 11.34
CA SER A 322 13.71 24.97 11.43
C SER A 322 14.57 25.34 12.63
N GLY A 323 14.26 26.40 13.38
CA GLY A 323 15.01 26.77 14.59
C GLY A 323 16.49 27.09 14.32
N ALA A 324 16.82 27.58 13.13
CA ALA A 324 18.18 27.78 12.62
C ALA A 324 19.02 26.51 12.41
N GLU A 325 18.38 25.33 12.37
CA GLU A 325 19.04 24.07 12.04
C GLU A 325 19.02 23.81 10.51
N PRO A 326 20.19 23.82 9.83
CA PRO A 326 20.26 23.72 8.37
C PRO A 326 19.60 22.44 7.84
N ILE A 327 19.86 21.30 8.49
CA ILE A 327 19.40 20.00 8.02
C ILE A 327 17.88 19.86 8.07
N ILE A 328 17.22 20.49 9.04
CA ILE A 328 15.76 20.50 9.16
C ILE A 328 15.17 21.30 7.99
N ALA A 329 15.69 22.52 7.76
CA ALA A 329 15.23 23.36 6.65
C ALA A 329 15.45 22.70 5.28
N LEU A 330 16.62 22.09 5.07
CA LEU A 330 16.98 21.39 3.82
C LEU A 330 16.08 20.18 3.55
N LYS A 331 15.79 19.36 4.56
CA LYS A 331 14.90 18.20 4.42
C LYS A 331 13.44 18.62 4.16
N LEU A 332 12.96 19.65 4.85
CA LEU A 332 11.62 20.20 4.62
C LEU A 332 11.50 20.76 3.19
N TRP A 333 12.48 21.57 2.75
CA TRP A 333 12.52 22.07 1.38
C TRP A 333 12.64 20.95 0.34
N GLN A 334 13.47 19.93 0.56
CA GLN A 334 13.62 18.79 -0.33
C GLN A 334 12.29 18.05 -0.53
N ASN A 335 11.53 17.84 0.55
CA ASN A 335 10.21 17.23 0.47
C ASN A 335 9.23 18.07 -0.36
N LEU A 336 9.22 19.39 -0.19
CA LEU A 336 8.41 20.31 -1.01
C LEU A 336 8.84 20.26 -2.48
N TYR A 337 10.15 20.34 -2.73
CA TYR A 337 10.73 20.32 -4.07
C TYR A 337 10.40 19.03 -4.83
N LEU A 338 10.61 17.86 -4.21
CA LEU A 338 10.37 16.56 -4.85
C LEU A 338 8.89 16.31 -5.15
N ARG A 339 7.98 16.73 -4.26
CA ARG A 339 6.53 16.66 -4.50
C ARG A 339 6.12 17.55 -5.69
N GLY A 340 6.67 18.77 -5.74
CA GLY A 340 6.48 19.68 -6.87
C GLY A 340 7.04 19.12 -8.18
N HIS A 341 8.24 18.54 -8.16
CA HIS A 341 8.91 17.98 -9.33
C HIS A 341 8.23 16.70 -9.85
N ALA A 342 7.57 15.92 -9.00
CA ALA A 342 6.80 14.73 -9.43
C ALA A 342 5.47 15.10 -10.11
N THR A 343 4.87 16.23 -9.71
CA THR A 343 3.55 16.67 -10.18
C THR A 343 3.67 17.61 -11.39
N GLY A 344 4.62 18.53 -11.35
CA GLY A 344 4.75 19.62 -12.32
C GLY A 344 4.88 19.20 -13.79
N PRO A 345 5.76 18.24 -14.14
CA PRO A 345 5.88 17.76 -15.52
C PRO A 345 4.57 17.19 -16.05
N LYS A 346 3.78 16.49 -15.22
CA LYS A 346 2.49 15.91 -15.62
C LYS A 346 1.49 17.02 -15.94
N VAL A 347 1.39 18.02 -15.08
CA VAL A 347 0.52 19.18 -15.29
C VAL A 347 0.95 19.96 -16.53
N ALA A 348 2.26 20.19 -16.71
CA ALA A 348 2.80 20.89 -17.87
C ALA A 348 2.49 20.17 -19.19
N ILE A 349 2.62 18.83 -19.24
CA ILE A 349 2.27 18.04 -20.44
C ILE A 349 0.77 18.16 -20.75
N VAL A 350 -0.10 18.00 -19.75
CA VAL A 350 -1.56 18.10 -19.95
C VAL A 350 -1.95 19.50 -20.43
N THR A 351 -1.38 20.54 -19.83
CA THR A 351 -1.54 21.93 -20.24
C THR A 351 -1.09 22.15 -21.68
N PHE A 352 0.13 21.72 -22.01
CA PHE A 352 0.71 21.90 -23.34
C PHE A 352 -0.14 21.22 -24.42
N LEU A 353 -0.47 19.94 -24.23
CA LEU A 353 -1.32 19.19 -25.17
C LEU A 353 -2.71 19.81 -25.30
N SER A 354 -3.27 20.35 -24.21
CA SER A 354 -4.55 21.05 -24.24
C SER A 354 -4.48 22.33 -25.07
N LEU A 355 -3.42 23.14 -24.92
CA LEU A 355 -3.24 24.37 -25.68
C LEU A 355 -2.96 24.10 -27.16
N VAL A 356 -2.13 23.09 -27.47
CA VAL A 356 -1.88 22.64 -28.85
C VAL A 356 -3.16 22.13 -29.50
N PHE A 357 -3.96 21.35 -28.78
CA PHE A 357 -5.26 20.89 -29.29
C PHE A 357 -6.21 22.06 -29.56
N SER A 358 -6.29 23.04 -28.65
CA SER A 358 -7.11 24.25 -28.88
C SER A 358 -6.64 25.05 -30.08
N ALA A 359 -5.32 25.17 -30.29
CA ALA A 359 -4.77 25.81 -31.49
C ALA A 359 -5.18 25.07 -32.77
N TYR A 360 -5.08 23.73 -32.77
CA TYR A 360 -5.49 22.89 -33.90
C TYR A 360 -6.99 23.03 -34.20
N ASP A 361 -7.83 22.94 -33.17
CA ASP A 361 -9.29 23.03 -33.30
C ASP A 361 -9.72 24.39 -33.86
N ARG A 362 -9.20 25.51 -33.32
CA ARG A 362 -9.50 26.85 -33.85
C ARG A 362 -8.98 27.05 -35.27
N ARG A 363 -7.78 26.56 -35.58
CA ARG A 363 -7.26 26.59 -36.95
C ARG A 363 -8.17 25.83 -37.93
N SER A 364 -8.71 24.68 -37.51
CA SER A 364 -9.63 23.89 -38.34
C SER A 364 -10.98 24.60 -38.60
N GLN A 365 -11.37 25.50 -37.70
CA GLN A 365 -12.58 26.31 -37.79
C GLN A 365 -12.37 27.66 -38.49
N GLY A 366 -11.14 27.96 -38.95
CA GLY A 366 -10.80 29.25 -39.58
C GLY A 366 -10.73 30.43 -38.59
N ALA A 367 -10.66 30.16 -37.29
CA ALA A 367 -10.55 31.16 -36.23
C ALA A 367 -9.09 31.43 -35.85
N GLU A 368 -8.85 32.51 -35.09
CA GLU A 368 -7.52 32.86 -34.57
C GLU A 368 -6.98 31.75 -33.66
N TRP A 369 -5.79 31.25 -33.97
CA TRP A 369 -5.15 30.11 -33.29
C TRP A 369 -3.74 30.44 -32.76
N GLU A 370 -3.11 31.50 -33.26
CA GLU A 370 -1.76 31.93 -32.91
C GLU A 370 -1.57 32.19 -31.40
N PRO A 371 -2.54 32.79 -30.67
CA PRO A 371 -2.41 33.00 -29.22
C PRO A 371 -2.28 31.69 -28.42
N PHE A 372 -2.94 30.61 -28.86
CA PHE A 372 -2.84 29.31 -28.19
C PHE A 372 -1.46 28.66 -28.38
N VAL A 373 -0.83 28.87 -29.55
CA VAL A 373 0.55 28.44 -29.80
C VAL A 373 1.55 29.27 -28.98
N ALA A 374 1.32 30.58 -28.86
CA ALA A 374 2.11 31.44 -27.98
C ALA A 374 2.00 30.99 -26.51
N ALA A 375 0.80 30.70 -26.02
CA ALA A 375 0.57 30.18 -24.66
C ALA A 375 1.24 28.81 -24.45
N ALA A 376 1.14 27.90 -25.42
CA ALA A 376 1.81 26.60 -25.35
C ALA A 376 3.34 26.75 -25.26
N THR A 377 3.91 27.67 -26.05
CA THR A 377 5.34 27.98 -26.05
C THR A 377 5.79 28.56 -24.70
N LEU A 378 5.04 29.53 -24.16
CA LEU A 378 5.29 30.10 -22.83
C LEU A 378 5.22 29.04 -21.73
N SER A 379 4.31 28.08 -21.83
CA SER A 379 4.18 27.00 -20.85
C SER A 379 5.42 26.08 -20.82
N LEU A 380 6.10 25.87 -21.97
CA LEU A 380 7.33 25.09 -22.06
C LEU A 380 8.57 25.87 -21.62
N ALA A 381 8.57 27.21 -21.70
CA ALA A 381 9.68 28.06 -21.29
C ALA A 381 10.06 27.92 -19.80
N ILE A 382 9.15 27.35 -18.99
CA ILE A 382 9.42 27.01 -17.59
C ILE A 382 10.58 26.00 -17.43
N VAL A 383 10.77 25.10 -18.39
CA VAL A 383 11.79 24.04 -18.35
C VAL A 383 13.21 24.61 -18.47
N PRO A 384 13.56 25.36 -19.53
CA PRO A 384 14.87 25.97 -19.64
C PRO A 384 15.14 26.97 -18.51
N PHE A 385 14.13 27.73 -18.06
CA PHE A 385 14.28 28.60 -16.88
C PHE A 385 14.71 27.81 -15.64
N THR A 386 14.02 26.70 -15.35
CA THR A 386 14.32 25.87 -14.18
C THR A 386 15.71 25.24 -14.27
N ARG A 387 16.11 24.76 -15.45
CA ARG A 387 17.41 24.13 -15.65
C ARG A 387 18.57 25.11 -15.55
N ILE A 388 18.45 26.28 -16.17
CA ILE A 388 19.55 27.26 -16.29
C ILE A 388 19.66 28.13 -15.05
N LEU A 389 18.56 28.75 -14.62
CA LEU A 389 18.60 29.76 -13.56
C LEU A 389 18.43 29.16 -12.16
N MET A 390 17.60 28.12 -12.02
CA MET A 390 17.40 27.45 -10.72
C MET A 390 18.31 26.23 -10.52
N GLY A 391 18.90 25.69 -11.58
CA GLY A 391 19.73 24.48 -11.54
C GLY A 391 20.83 24.52 -10.48
N PRO A 392 21.69 25.55 -10.45
CA PRO A 392 22.77 25.66 -9.46
C PRO A 392 22.27 25.68 -8.00
N THR A 393 21.22 26.46 -7.72
CA THR A 393 20.61 26.54 -6.38
C THR A 393 19.97 25.21 -5.98
N ASN A 394 19.22 24.57 -6.89
CA ASN A 394 18.60 23.26 -6.65
C ASN A 394 19.66 22.20 -6.32
N ALA A 395 20.76 22.16 -7.09
CA ALA A 395 21.83 21.19 -6.88
C ALA A 395 22.49 21.35 -5.50
N ARG A 396 22.79 22.59 -5.10
CA ARG A 396 23.43 22.87 -3.80
C ARG A 396 22.51 22.55 -2.62
N LEU A 397 21.23 22.95 -2.70
CA LEU A 397 20.23 22.60 -1.68
C LEU A 397 19.99 21.10 -1.58
N MET A 398 19.93 20.38 -2.72
CA MET A 398 19.79 18.92 -2.73
C MET A 398 21.00 18.21 -2.15
N ALA A 399 22.23 18.64 -2.49
CA ALA A 399 23.45 18.10 -1.91
C ALA A 399 23.48 18.29 -0.39
N GLY A 400 23.03 19.45 0.10
CA GLY A 400 22.85 19.70 1.53
C GLY A 400 21.82 18.76 2.17
N ALA A 401 20.64 18.61 1.58
CA ALA A 401 19.58 17.76 2.11
C ALA A 401 19.95 16.27 2.16
N GLN A 402 20.75 15.81 1.19
CA GLN A 402 21.25 14.43 1.11
C GLN A 402 22.49 14.18 1.99
N GLY A 403 23.01 15.20 2.67
CA GLY A 403 24.23 15.10 3.48
C GLY A 403 25.52 14.99 2.65
N VAL A 404 25.47 15.26 1.35
CA VAL A 404 26.63 15.26 0.45
C VAL A 404 27.46 16.54 0.63
N ALA A 405 26.80 17.67 0.92
CA ALA A 405 27.45 18.94 1.24
C ALA A 405 27.09 19.39 2.66
N ALA A 406 28.08 19.79 3.45
CA ALA A 406 27.86 20.40 4.76
C ALA A 406 27.57 21.91 4.58
N LEU A 407 26.29 22.29 4.64
CA LEU A 407 25.86 23.69 4.53
C LEU A 407 25.61 24.30 5.91
N GLY A 408 26.15 25.49 6.15
CA GLY A 408 25.84 26.27 7.34
C GLY A 408 24.43 26.87 7.30
N TRP A 409 23.96 27.41 8.42
CA TRP A 409 22.62 28.01 8.51
C TRP A 409 22.46 29.23 7.59
N GLN A 410 23.43 30.15 7.63
CA GLN A 410 23.39 31.35 6.80
C GLN A 410 23.37 31.01 5.31
N GLU A 411 24.23 30.09 4.88
CA GLU A 411 24.28 29.61 3.49
C GLU A 411 22.97 28.92 3.07
N THR A 412 22.40 28.08 3.93
CA THR A 412 21.12 27.41 3.70
C THR A 412 19.99 28.43 3.55
N ARG A 413 19.95 29.44 4.43
CA ARG A 413 18.96 30.53 4.38
C ARG A 413 19.07 31.33 3.09
N ASP A 414 20.28 31.66 2.66
CA ASP A 414 20.52 32.44 1.45
C ASP A 414 20.11 31.64 0.19
N LEU A 415 20.44 30.35 0.16
CA LEU A 415 20.02 29.44 -0.91
C LEU A 415 18.49 29.27 -0.97
N LEU A 416 17.81 29.11 0.16
CA LEU A 416 16.35 29.02 0.22
C LEU A 416 15.68 30.34 -0.18
N THR A 417 16.27 31.47 0.19
CA THR A 417 15.80 32.81 -0.20
C THR A 417 15.98 33.07 -1.70
N THR A 418 17.10 32.61 -2.26
CA THR A 418 17.34 32.64 -3.71
C THR A 418 16.34 31.75 -4.43
N TRP A 419 16.16 30.52 -3.92
CA TRP A 419 15.24 29.55 -4.51
C TRP A 419 13.80 30.07 -4.51
N ARG A 420 13.29 30.62 -3.39
CA ARG A 420 11.91 31.14 -3.35
C ARG A 420 11.70 32.26 -4.36
N THR A 421 12.71 33.11 -4.56
CA THR A 421 12.63 34.27 -5.45
C THR A 421 12.59 33.80 -6.91
N LEU A 422 13.48 32.89 -7.28
CA LEU A 422 13.50 32.31 -8.63
C LEU A 422 12.24 31.48 -8.90
N ASN A 423 11.75 30.72 -7.92
CA ASN A 423 10.50 29.96 -8.06
C ASN A 423 9.27 30.86 -8.20
N PHE A 424 9.26 32.02 -7.51
CA PHE A 424 8.21 33.02 -7.66
C PHE A 424 8.23 33.62 -9.07
N LEU A 425 9.42 34.02 -9.56
CA LEU A 425 9.59 34.53 -10.93
C LEU A 425 9.18 33.49 -11.99
N ARG A 426 9.52 32.23 -11.75
CA ARG A 426 9.13 31.12 -12.63
C ARG A 426 7.62 30.99 -12.81
N SER A 427 6.83 31.32 -11.79
CA SER A 427 5.37 31.20 -11.86
C SER A 427 4.73 32.12 -12.91
N PHE A 428 5.36 33.25 -13.25
CA PHE A 428 4.84 34.19 -14.26
C PHE A 428 4.69 33.55 -15.64
N PHE A 429 5.53 32.60 -16.03
CA PHE A 429 5.36 31.87 -17.30
C PHE A 429 4.02 31.13 -17.36
N SER A 430 3.62 30.49 -16.25
CA SER A 430 2.36 29.76 -16.15
C SER A 430 1.14 30.69 -16.04
N ILE A 431 1.29 31.84 -15.35
CA ILE A 431 0.24 32.86 -15.27
C ILE A 431 -0.01 33.48 -16.64
N SER A 432 1.05 33.87 -17.35
CA SER A 432 0.92 34.47 -18.68
C SER A 432 0.29 33.50 -19.67
N ALA A 433 0.69 32.21 -19.65
CA ALA A 433 0.06 31.19 -20.47
C ALA A 433 -1.43 30.99 -20.13
N ALA A 434 -1.79 31.01 -18.84
CA ALA A 434 -3.17 30.90 -18.39
C ALA A 434 -4.01 32.14 -18.79
N ALA A 435 -3.44 33.34 -18.65
CA ALA A 435 -4.11 34.60 -18.99
C ALA A 435 -4.41 34.68 -20.49
N VAL A 436 -3.43 34.33 -21.34
CA VAL A 436 -3.65 34.25 -22.79
C VAL A 436 -4.71 33.20 -23.12
N GLY A 437 -4.63 32.00 -22.53
CA GLY A 437 -5.63 30.96 -22.74
C GLY A 437 -7.05 31.38 -22.34
N LEU A 438 -7.21 32.03 -21.18
CA LEU A 438 -8.53 32.48 -20.69
C LEU A 438 -9.10 33.62 -21.51
N TRP A 439 -8.29 34.60 -21.89
CA TRP A 439 -8.74 35.76 -22.64
C TRP A 439 -9.35 35.35 -23.99
N PHE A 440 -8.61 34.55 -24.75
CA PHE A 440 -9.00 34.08 -26.09
C PHE A 440 -10.03 32.95 -26.09
N THR A 441 -10.50 32.52 -24.91
CA THR A 441 -11.63 31.59 -24.78
C THR A 441 -12.88 32.24 -24.23
N ALA A 442 -12.75 33.38 -23.54
CA ALA A 442 -13.86 34.11 -22.97
C ALA A 442 -14.38 35.23 -23.89
N PHE A 443 -13.53 35.80 -24.74
CA PHE A 443 -13.84 37.03 -25.48
C PHE A 443 -13.74 36.93 -27.01
N GLU A 444 -13.38 35.75 -27.56
CA GLU A 444 -13.27 35.43 -29.00
C GLU A 444 -13.68 33.98 -29.30
#